data_AF-A0A7X2MMP4-F1
#
_entry.id   AF-A0A7X2MMP4-F1
#
_cell.length_a   1.000
_cell.length_b   1.000
_cell.length_c   1.000
_cell.angle_alpha   90.00
_cell.angle_beta   90.00
_cell.angle_gamma   90.00
#
_symmetry.space_group_name_H-M   'P 1'
#
loop_
_entity.id
_entity.type
_entity.pdbx_description
1 polymer ?
#
loop_
_entity_poly.entity_id
_entity_poly.type
_entity_poly.pdbx_seq_one_letter_code
_entity_poly.pdbx_strand_id
1 'polypeptide(L)'
;MFSRLIRGWGDKPEKQYPALTGMLRVFLSCHHDDFGNTLEEMLQSYIDHDMPVIEARNEINILLQNEDDDLNVIMSAIAGEEFRPAPWGETWRSFLIRAVAALNGPPSRWPDA
;
A
#
# COMPACT_ATOMS: atom_id res chain seq x y z
N MET A 1 22.89 2.78 12.53
CA MET A 1 22.45 4.15 12.20
C MET A 1 22.26 4.20 10.69
N PHE A 2 21.01 4.14 10.20
CA PHE A 2 20.72 4.29 8.78
C PHE A 2 20.75 5.79 8.44
N SER A 3 21.91 6.26 8.01
CA SER A 3 22.09 7.62 7.50
C SER A 3 21.35 7.80 6.19
N ARG A 4 20.33 8.67 6.19
CA ARG A 4 19.92 9.57 5.09
C ARG A 4 20.18 9.04 3.67
N LEU A 5 19.37 8.07 3.23
CA LEU A 5 19.33 7.65 1.83
C LEU A 5 18.24 8.43 1.07
N ILE A 6 18.37 9.76 1.01
CA ILE A 6 17.78 10.55 -0.07
C ILE A 6 18.95 11.05 -0.95
N ARG A 7 19.71 10.12 -1.50
CA ARG A 7 20.78 10.39 -2.47
C ARG A 7 20.65 9.39 -3.62
N GLY A 8 19.76 9.70 -4.55
CA GLY A 8 19.63 8.96 -5.80
C GLY A 8 18.20 8.57 -6.11
N TRP A 9 17.34 9.53 -6.44
CA TRP A 9 16.16 9.28 -7.27
C TRP A 9 16.60 9.00 -8.74
N GLY A 10 17.54 8.07 -8.91
CA GLY A 10 18.00 7.56 -10.20
C GLY A 10 17.05 6.53 -10.78
N ASP A 11 16.24 5.89 -9.92
CA ASP A 11 15.11 5.06 -10.30
C ASP A 11 13.87 5.53 -9.55
N LYS A 12 12.79 5.73 -10.30
CA LYS A 12 11.53 6.27 -9.79
C LYS A 12 10.95 5.34 -8.70
N PRO A 13 10.39 5.85 -7.59
CA PRO A 13 9.97 5.03 -6.44
C PRO A 13 8.93 3.95 -6.83
N GLU A 14 8.09 4.21 -7.81
CA GLU A 14 7.15 3.22 -8.35
C GLU A 14 7.84 2.02 -9.02
N LYS A 15 9.11 2.16 -9.44
CA LYS A 15 9.93 1.05 -9.94
C LYS A 15 10.66 0.30 -8.83
N GLN A 16 10.90 0.96 -7.70
CA GLN A 16 11.58 0.36 -6.54
C GLN A 16 10.62 -0.52 -5.72
N TYR A 17 9.32 -0.21 -5.78
CA TYR A 17 8.26 -0.91 -5.06
C TYR A 17 7.15 -1.38 -6.03
N PRO A 18 7.46 -2.29 -6.97
CA PRO A 18 6.54 -2.67 -8.04
C PRO A 18 5.28 -3.39 -7.54
N ALA A 19 5.38 -4.20 -6.47
CA ALA A 19 4.22 -4.92 -5.96
C ALA A 19 3.22 -3.97 -5.30
N LEU A 20 3.70 -3.06 -4.44
CA LEU A 20 2.90 -2.01 -3.83
C LEU A 20 2.33 -1.04 -4.88
N THR A 21 3.12 -0.70 -5.91
CA THR A 21 2.65 0.15 -7.02
C THR A 21 1.48 -0.50 -7.74
N GLY A 22 1.60 -1.79 -8.10
CA GLY A 22 0.53 -2.54 -8.75
C GLY A 22 -0.73 -2.60 -7.88
N MET A 23 -0.57 -2.86 -6.59
CA MET A 23 -1.69 -2.86 -5.64
C MET A 23 -2.42 -1.51 -5.64
N LEU A 24 -1.69 -0.39 -5.47
CA LEU A 24 -2.30 0.94 -5.36
C LEU A 24 -2.91 1.45 -6.66
N ARG A 25 -2.23 1.23 -7.80
CA ARG A 25 -2.62 1.83 -9.08
C ARG A 25 -3.59 0.99 -9.90
N VAL A 26 -3.73 -0.29 -9.58
CA VAL A 26 -4.62 -1.20 -10.32
C VAL A 26 -5.81 -1.58 -9.46
N PHE A 27 -5.57 -2.13 -8.27
CA PHE A 27 -6.63 -2.70 -7.43
C PHE A 27 -7.34 -1.65 -6.58
N LEU A 28 -6.60 -0.66 -6.08
CA LEU A 28 -7.14 0.42 -5.24
C LEU A 28 -7.33 1.73 -6.02
N SER A 29 -7.22 1.70 -7.35
CA SER A 29 -7.37 2.92 -8.14
C SER A 29 -8.77 3.51 -7.97
N CYS A 30 -8.85 4.84 -7.81
CA CYS A 30 -10.10 5.57 -7.79
C CYS A 30 -10.80 5.65 -9.16
N HIS A 31 -10.13 5.20 -10.23
CA HIS A 31 -10.68 5.16 -11.58
C HIS A 31 -11.39 3.84 -11.92
N HIS A 32 -11.23 2.82 -11.07
CA HIS A 32 -11.78 1.48 -11.29
C HIS A 32 -12.47 0.97 -10.02
N ASP A 33 -13.76 0.63 -10.11
CA ASP A 33 -14.55 0.04 -9.03
C ASP A 33 -14.71 -1.49 -9.16
N ASP A 34 -13.95 -2.10 -10.08
CA ASP A 34 -14.07 -3.52 -10.45
C ASP A 34 -13.61 -4.49 -9.34
N PHE A 35 -12.88 -4.01 -8.33
CA PHE A 35 -12.19 -4.85 -7.34
C PHE A 35 -12.79 -4.82 -5.93
N GLY A 36 -13.85 -4.03 -5.70
CA GLY A 36 -14.54 -3.95 -4.40
C GLY A 36 -15.06 -2.55 -4.08
N ASN A 37 -15.92 -2.45 -3.07
CA ASN A 37 -16.44 -1.17 -2.57
C ASN A 37 -15.73 -0.70 -1.30
N THR A 38 -14.97 -1.59 -0.66
CA THR A 38 -14.21 -1.34 0.58
C THR A 38 -12.73 -1.67 0.38
N LEU A 39 -11.85 -1.05 1.20
CA LEU A 39 -10.42 -1.37 1.18
C LEU A 39 -10.16 -2.86 1.44
N GLU A 40 -10.94 -3.48 2.32
CA GLU A 40 -10.87 -4.91 2.61
C GLU A 40 -11.15 -5.75 1.37
N GLU A 41 -12.24 -5.48 0.66
CA GLU A 41 -12.60 -6.21 -0.56
C GLU A 41 -11.55 -6.00 -1.64
N MET A 42 -11.04 -4.79 -1.82
CA MET A 42 -9.98 -4.50 -2.80
C MET A 42 -8.67 -5.21 -2.47
N LEU A 43 -8.28 -5.25 -1.19
CA LEU A 43 -7.08 -5.96 -0.73
C LEU A 43 -7.26 -7.48 -0.81
N GLN A 44 -8.47 -7.99 -0.57
CA GLN A 44 -8.79 -9.40 -0.75
C GLN A 44 -8.75 -9.78 -2.24
N SER A 45 -9.29 -8.94 -3.12
CA SER A 45 -9.18 -9.10 -4.58
C SER A 45 -7.74 -9.17 -5.04
N TYR A 46 -6.83 -8.38 -4.45
CA TYR A 46 -5.39 -8.48 -4.73
C TYR A 46 -4.83 -9.87 -4.37
N ILE A 47 -5.22 -10.44 -3.23
CA ILE A 47 -4.80 -11.78 -2.80
C ILE A 47 -5.38 -12.85 -3.74
N ASP A 48 -6.66 -12.73 -4.09
CA ASP A 48 -7.39 -13.74 -4.88
C ASP A 48 -6.90 -13.80 -6.34
N HIS A 49 -6.30 -12.71 -6.84
CA HIS A 49 -5.71 -12.64 -8.19
C HIS A 49 -4.26 -13.15 -8.28
N ASP A 50 -3.77 -13.87 -7.27
CA ASP A 50 -2.41 -14.45 -7.22
C ASP A 50 -1.30 -13.38 -7.40
N MET A 51 -1.55 -12.18 -6.90
CA MET A 51 -0.59 -11.08 -6.94
C MET A 51 0.56 -11.32 -5.94
N PRO A 52 1.72 -10.65 -6.09
CA PRO A 52 2.87 -10.84 -5.22
C PRO A 52 2.64 -10.23 -3.81
N VAL A 53 1.90 -10.95 -2.97
CA VAL A 53 1.50 -10.56 -1.61
C VAL A 53 2.69 -10.50 -0.66
N ILE A 54 3.65 -11.42 -0.81
CA ILE A 54 4.85 -11.49 0.04
C ILE A 54 5.74 -10.27 -0.22
N GLU A 55 5.93 -9.92 -1.49
CA GLU A 55 6.71 -8.78 -1.94
C GLU A 55 6.03 -7.48 -1.51
N ALA A 56 4.73 -7.31 -1.76
CA ALA A 56 3.98 -6.13 -1.31
C ALA A 56 4.12 -5.93 0.21
N ARG A 57 4.00 -7.00 1.00
CA ARG A 57 4.19 -6.96 2.45
C ARG A 57 5.60 -6.51 2.85
N ASN A 58 6.62 -7.04 2.19
CA ASN A 58 8.01 -6.66 2.47
C ASN A 58 8.29 -5.20 2.10
N GLU A 59 7.79 -4.75 0.96
CA GLU A 59 7.90 -3.36 0.50
C GLU A 59 7.23 -2.40 1.50
N ILE A 60 6.04 -2.73 1.98
CA ILE A 60 5.34 -1.92 2.99
C ILE A 60 6.13 -1.87 4.30
N ASN A 61 6.66 -3.01 4.78
CA ASN A 61 7.45 -3.06 6.00
C ASN A 61 8.74 -2.23 5.91
N ILE A 62 9.36 -2.13 4.74
CA ILE A 62 10.50 -1.24 4.49
C ILE A 62 10.04 0.22 4.57
N LEU A 63 8.94 0.57 3.90
CA LEU A 63 8.43 1.94 3.85
C LEU A 63 8.00 2.45 5.24
N LEU A 64 7.41 1.60 6.07
CA LEU A 64 7.00 1.94 7.44
C LEU A 64 8.16 2.36 8.36
N GLN A 65 9.42 2.11 7.98
CA GLN A 65 10.60 2.57 8.72
C GLN A 65 10.91 4.06 8.52
N ASN A 66 10.31 4.70 7.51
CA ASN A 66 10.49 6.14 7.25
C ASN A 66 9.65 6.99 8.21
N GLU A 67 10.05 8.24 8.39
CA GLU A 67 9.23 9.24 9.09
C GLU A 67 8.00 9.63 8.26
N ASP A 68 6.97 10.18 8.89
CA ASP A 68 5.69 10.46 8.23
C ASP A 68 5.82 11.41 7.04
N ASP A 69 6.65 12.44 7.14
CA ASP A 69 6.86 13.41 6.06
C ASP A 69 7.50 12.76 4.83
N ASP A 70 8.57 11.97 5.03
CA ASP A 70 9.23 11.22 3.96
C ASP A 70 8.29 10.16 3.37
N LEU A 71 7.56 9.44 4.23
CA LEU A 71 6.58 8.44 3.81
C LEU A 71 5.49 9.06 2.93
N ASN A 72 4.98 10.23 3.31
CA ASN A 72 3.96 10.94 2.53
C ASN A 72 4.48 11.29 1.12
N VAL A 73 5.74 11.75 1.01
CA VAL A 73 6.36 12.08 -0.29
C VAL A 73 6.54 10.82 -1.14
N ILE A 74 7.11 9.75 -0.57
CA ILE A 74 7.38 8.52 -1.28
C ILE A 74 6.06 7.86 -1.74
N MET A 75 5.08 7.74 -0.85
CA MET A 75 3.81 7.10 -1.16
C MET A 75 2.98 7.88 -2.17
N SER A 76 3.01 9.21 -2.13
CA SER A 76 2.34 10.03 -3.14
C SER A 76 2.97 9.84 -4.52
N ALA A 77 4.29 9.64 -4.60
CA ALA A 77 4.96 9.31 -5.85
C ALA A 77 4.64 7.88 -6.33
N ILE A 78 4.60 6.90 -5.42
CA ILE A 78 4.22 5.51 -5.72
C ILE A 78 2.78 5.44 -6.21
N ALA A 79 1.82 6.05 -5.52
CA ALA A 79 0.41 5.99 -5.87
C ALA A 79 0.04 6.87 -7.08
N GLY A 80 0.78 7.97 -7.30
CA GLY A 80 0.41 8.95 -8.32
C GLY A 80 -0.95 9.58 -8.03
N GLU A 81 -1.79 9.71 -9.06
CA GLU A 81 -3.16 10.23 -8.92
C GLU A 81 -4.19 9.14 -8.68
N GLU A 82 -3.78 7.87 -8.72
CA GLU A 82 -4.67 6.71 -8.71
C GLU A 82 -5.25 6.42 -7.33
N PHE A 83 -4.51 6.67 -6.25
CA PHE A 83 -4.99 6.35 -4.90
C PHE A 83 -4.55 7.38 -3.88
N ARG A 84 -5.46 7.70 -2.96
CA ARG A 84 -5.18 8.49 -1.76
C ARG A 84 -5.90 7.87 -0.57
N PRO A 85 -5.25 7.79 0.61
CA PRO A 85 -5.89 7.24 1.82
C PRO A 85 -6.83 8.24 2.50
N ALA A 86 -6.70 9.55 2.23
CA ALA A 86 -7.47 10.59 2.90
C ALA A 86 -9.00 10.46 2.77
N PRO A 87 -9.60 10.10 1.60
CA PRO A 87 -11.03 9.84 1.48
C PRO A 87 -11.55 8.69 2.38
N TRP A 88 -10.65 7.80 2.79
CA TRP A 88 -10.94 6.68 3.70
C TRP A 88 -10.71 7.04 5.18
N GLY A 89 -10.39 8.31 5.48
CA GLY A 89 -10.07 8.77 6.83
C GLY A 89 -8.68 8.32 7.31
N GLU A 90 -7.79 7.92 6.41
CA GLU A 90 -6.48 7.34 6.73
C GLU A 90 -5.32 8.24 6.30
N THR A 91 -4.22 8.17 7.05
CA THR A 91 -2.90 8.63 6.60
C THR A 91 -2.21 7.51 5.82
N TRP A 92 -1.12 7.82 5.11
CA TRP A 92 -0.33 6.78 4.46
C TRP A 92 0.17 5.73 5.46
N ARG A 93 0.62 6.13 6.65
CA ARG A 93 1.04 5.18 7.67
C ARG A 93 -0.10 4.28 8.14
N SER A 94 -1.26 4.85 8.50
CA SER A 94 -2.37 4.04 9.02
C SER A 94 -2.89 3.07 7.96
N PHE A 95 -2.97 3.54 6.71
CA PHE A 95 -3.33 2.71 5.56
C PHE A 95 -2.34 1.54 5.37
N LEU A 96 -1.04 1.82 5.38
CA LEU A 96 -0.01 0.79 5.19
C LEU A 96 -0.02 -0.26 6.31
N ILE A 97 -0.27 0.14 7.55
CA ILE A 97 -0.43 -0.79 8.69
C ILE A 97 -1.65 -1.69 8.46
N ARG A 98 -2.78 -1.11 8.05
CA ARG A 98 -4.02 -1.86 7.74
C ARG A 98 -3.82 -2.81 6.57
N ALA A 99 -3.17 -2.36 5.50
CA ALA A 99 -2.87 -3.17 4.33
C ALA A 99 -2.00 -4.39 4.71
N VAL A 100 -0.92 -4.20 5.49
CA VAL A 100 -0.10 -5.33 5.97
C VAL A 100 -0.90 -6.28 6.85
N ALA A 101 -1.77 -5.77 7.72
CA ALA A 101 -2.64 -6.61 8.52
C ALA A 101 -3.57 -7.48 7.66
N ALA A 102 -4.17 -6.92 6.61
CA ALA A 102 -5.00 -7.68 5.66
C ALA A 102 -4.17 -8.70 4.86
N LEU A 103 -3.00 -8.30 4.37
CA LEU A 103 -2.10 -9.15 3.58
C LEU A 103 -1.48 -10.30 4.39
N ASN A 104 -1.42 -10.21 5.73
CA ASN A 104 -0.95 -11.29 6.61
C ASN A 104 -1.93 -12.47 6.74
N GLY A 105 -3.07 -12.41 6.03
CA GLY A 105 -4.18 -13.33 6.18
C GLY A 105 -5.25 -12.71 7.09
N PRO A 106 -6.51 -13.16 6.99
CA PRO A 106 -7.60 -12.55 7.70
C PRO A 106 -7.29 -12.54 9.20
N PRO A 107 -7.62 -11.47 9.96
CA PRO A 107 -7.87 -11.66 11.38
C PRO A 107 -8.93 -12.75 11.43
N SER A 108 -8.54 -13.95 11.84
CA SER A 108 -9.46 -15.04 12.04
C SER A 108 -10.56 -14.49 12.95
N ARG A 109 -11.76 -14.36 12.40
CA ARG A 109 -13.00 -14.10 13.16
C ARG A 109 -13.06 -12.70 13.77
N TRP A 110 -13.47 -11.71 12.98
CA TRP A 110 -14.32 -10.66 13.57
C TRP A 110 -15.59 -11.37 14.07
N PRO A 111 -16.01 -11.18 15.34
CA PRO A 111 -17.29 -11.72 15.77
C PRO A 111 -18.37 -11.01 14.95
N ASP A 112 -19.27 -11.79 14.34
CA ASP A 112 -20.51 -11.27 13.80
C ASP A 112 -21.17 -10.39 14.87
N ALA A 113 -21.43 -9.13 14.52
CA ALA A 113 -22.24 -8.23 15.32
C ALA A 113 -23.73 -8.51 15.09
#